data_AF-A0A922S8E4-F1
#
_entry.id   AF-A0A922S8E4-F1
#
_cell.length_a   1.000
_cell.length_b   1.000
_cell.length_c   1.000
_cell.angle_alpha   90.00
_cell.angle_beta   90.00
_cell.angle_gamma   90.00
#
_symmetry.space_group_name_H-M   'P 1'
#
loop_
_entity.id
_entity.type
_entity.pdbx_description
1 polymer ?
#
loop_
_entity_poly.entity_id
_entity_poly.type
_entity_poly.pdbx_seq_one_letter_code
_entity_poly.pdbx_strand_id
1 'polypeptide(L)'
;MTEMPPYLTVKDEEKNSGQGDSDTSSDVDDWDLPLCFDKPRHLEPIKGAERVEHTWRVKEKYKTHCVALVLCLNVGVDPPDVVKTQPCARLECWIDPQSLSASKALESIGHALQSQYERWQPRARYKQSLDPTSDEVKKLCCSLRRNAKDERVLFHYNGHGVPKPTAQGEIWVFNRAYTQYIPLSMYDLQTWMGAPSLYVYDCSNAGVIVDNFKQFAEQHEREYEVSGRDSSTPAAVCVGARSQCTSVGQAQLNSKEEGTTLPPPVSYKNCIQLAACAAGQSLPMNPELPADLFTACLTTPVKMAMKWFVLRERTRVAPPDVHDLIDKYWPA
;
A
#
# COMPACT_ATOMS: atom_id res chain seq x y z
N MET A 1 16.16 14.41 -11.69
CA MET A 1 16.61 15.74 -11.20
C MET A 1 17.87 16.09 -11.99
N THR A 2 17.89 16.05 -13.33
CA THR A 2 17.22 16.95 -14.31
C THR A 2 17.42 18.40 -13.95
N GLU A 3 18.60 18.90 -14.32
CA GLU A 3 18.91 20.32 -14.38
C GLU A 3 17.88 21.05 -15.25
N MET A 4 17.48 22.21 -14.76
CA MET A 4 16.54 23.12 -15.38
C MET A 4 17.26 23.89 -16.50
N PRO A 5 16.65 24.11 -17.68
CA PRO A 5 17.32 24.85 -18.75
C PRO A 5 17.43 26.35 -18.39
N PRO A 6 18.56 27.02 -18.66
CA PRO A 6 18.74 28.42 -18.30
C PRO A 6 17.89 29.29 -19.24
N TYR A 7 16.89 29.96 -18.68
CA TYR A 7 16.15 30.99 -19.36
C TYR A 7 17.01 32.27 -19.43
N LEU A 8 17.21 32.76 -20.66
CA LEU A 8 17.53 34.14 -21.05
C LEU A 8 18.50 34.93 -20.15
N THR A 9 19.80 34.85 -20.42
CA THR A 9 20.69 36.00 -20.17
C THR A 9 20.60 36.95 -21.35
N VAL A 10 19.75 37.98 -21.21
CA VAL A 10 19.80 39.18 -22.04
C VAL A 10 21.17 39.80 -21.81
N LYS A 11 22.05 39.78 -22.81
CA LYS A 11 23.27 40.59 -22.78
C LYS A 11 22.83 42.02 -23.09
N ASP A 12 22.83 42.86 -22.06
CA ASP A 12 22.69 44.30 -22.20
C ASP A 12 23.84 44.83 -23.07
N GLU A 13 23.51 45.34 -24.26
CA GLU A 13 24.42 46.15 -25.06
C GLU A 13 24.42 47.57 -24.51
N GLU A 14 25.33 47.85 -23.56
CA GLU A 14 25.64 49.23 -23.17
C GLU A 14 26.47 49.89 -24.28
N LYS A 15 25.81 50.76 -25.06
CA LYS A 15 26.46 51.77 -25.90
C LYS A 15 27.07 52.85 -24.99
N ASN A 16 28.40 52.90 -24.91
CA ASN A 16 29.10 54.05 -24.37
C ASN A 16 29.70 54.87 -25.51
N SER A 17 29.14 56.06 -25.75
CA SER A 17 29.66 57.07 -26.68
C SER A 17 30.71 57.92 -25.96
N GLY A 18 31.98 57.81 -26.37
CA GLY A 18 33.06 58.69 -25.95
C GLY A 18 33.94 59.03 -27.15
N GLN A 19 33.93 60.29 -27.55
CA GLN A 19 34.59 60.85 -28.72
C GLN A 19 35.98 61.38 -28.32
N GLY A 20 37.02 61.02 -29.06
CA GLY A 20 38.38 61.54 -28.92
C GLY A 20 39.16 61.35 -30.21
N ASP A 21 39.42 62.45 -30.92
CA ASP A 21 40.16 62.49 -32.18
C ASP A 21 41.66 62.24 -31.98
N SER A 22 42.25 61.32 -32.76
CA SER A 22 43.62 61.45 -33.27
C SER A 22 43.85 60.49 -34.45
N ASP A 23 44.40 61.05 -35.53
CA ASP A 23 44.64 60.46 -36.85
C ASP A 23 45.38 59.11 -36.90
N THR A 24 45.07 58.34 -37.95
CA THR A 24 45.85 57.29 -38.62
C THR A 24 46.02 55.91 -37.95
N SER A 25 44.99 55.07 -38.06
CA SER A 25 45.04 53.88 -38.93
C SER A 25 43.62 53.41 -39.22
N SER A 26 43.30 53.07 -40.47
CA SER A 26 42.06 52.38 -40.81
C SER A 26 42.21 50.89 -40.47
N ASP A 27 42.69 50.57 -39.28
CA ASP A 27 42.89 49.20 -38.83
C ASP A 27 41.60 48.74 -38.17
N VAL A 28 40.63 48.39 -39.01
CA VAL A 28 39.56 47.49 -38.56
C VAL A 28 40.28 46.19 -38.22
N ASP A 29 40.36 45.84 -36.94
CA ASP A 29 41.03 44.61 -36.52
C ASP A 29 40.33 43.44 -37.22
N ASP A 30 41.08 42.46 -37.73
CA ASP A 30 40.53 41.28 -38.40
C ASP A 30 39.53 40.54 -37.49
N TRP A 31 39.71 40.67 -36.16
CA TRP A 31 38.79 40.14 -35.15
C TRP A 31 37.43 40.87 -35.08
N ASP A 32 37.35 42.11 -35.56
CA ASP A 32 36.14 42.93 -35.57
C ASP A 32 35.30 42.73 -36.85
N LEU A 33 35.84 41.98 -37.82
CA LEU A 33 35.12 41.67 -39.06
C LEU A 33 34.03 40.60 -38.80
N PRO A 34 32.76 40.89 -39.14
CA PRO A 34 31.68 39.95 -38.92
C PRO A 34 31.82 38.73 -39.84
N LEU A 35 31.97 37.55 -39.24
CA LEU A 35 32.02 36.30 -39.97
C LEU A 35 30.66 35.98 -40.61
N CYS A 36 30.63 36.01 -41.94
CA CYS A 36 29.45 35.67 -42.73
C CYS A 36 29.35 34.16 -42.92
N PHE A 37 28.14 33.63 -42.84
CA PHE A 37 27.86 32.18 -42.98
C PHE A 37 28.57 31.28 -41.95
N ASP A 38 28.91 31.80 -40.77
CA ASP A 38 29.64 31.09 -39.72
C ASP A 38 28.74 30.73 -38.51
N LYS A 39 27.57 30.17 -38.79
CA LYS A 39 26.62 29.70 -37.75
C LYS A 39 26.36 28.22 -37.94
N PRO A 40 25.94 27.47 -36.90
CA PRO A 40 25.69 26.03 -37.01
C PRO A 40 24.80 25.64 -38.19
N ARG A 41 23.78 26.46 -38.52
CA ARG A 41 22.91 26.24 -39.69
C ARG A 41 23.62 26.28 -41.06
N HIS A 42 24.83 26.84 -41.11
CA HIS A 42 25.65 26.99 -42.31
C HIS A 42 26.80 25.97 -42.35
N LEU A 43 27.35 25.63 -41.17
CA LEU A 43 28.50 24.73 -41.04
C LEU A 43 28.08 23.26 -40.87
N GLU A 44 26.92 23.01 -40.23
CA GLU A 44 26.44 21.67 -39.92
C GLU A 44 25.39 21.22 -40.95
N PRO A 45 25.38 19.92 -41.33
CA PRO A 45 24.29 19.37 -42.11
C PRO A 45 22.96 19.53 -41.39
N ILE A 46 21.99 20.18 -42.03
CA ILE A 46 20.63 20.35 -41.47
C ILE A 46 19.94 18.98 -41.45
N LYS A 47 19.98 18.33 -40.28
CA LYS A 47 19.35 17.03 -40.03
C LYS A 47 18.22 17.20 -39.02
N GLY A 48 17.17 16.39 -39.16
CA GLY A 48 16.16 16.26 -38.12
C GLY A 48 16.79 15.69 -36.84
N ALA A 49 16.36 16.18 -35.68
CA ALA A 49 16.80 15.63 -34.40
C ALA A 49 16.41 14.15 -34.30
N GLU A 50 17.32 13.32 -33.80
CA GLU A 50 17.01 11.92 -33.53
C GLU A 50 15.93 11.82 -32.46
N ARG A 51 14.90 11.02 -32.74
CA ARG A 51 13.79 10.84 -31.82
C ARG A 51 14.23 9.88 -30.71
N VAL A 52 14.44 10.42 -29.51
CA VAL A 52 14.65 9.61 -28.31
C VAL A 52 13.30 9.03 -27.87
N GLU A 53 13.22 7.70 -27.75
CA GLU A 53 12.06 7.07 -27.13
C GLU A 53 12.06 7.31 -25.62
N HIS A 54 10.98 7.87 -25.09
CA HIS A 54 10.83 8.13 -23.66
C HIS A 54 9.88 7.13 -23.01
N THR A 55 10.26 6.62 -21.84
CA THR A 55 9.50 5.63 -21.06
C THR A 55 8.68 6.23 -19.91
N TRP A 56 8.28 7.50 -20.00
CA TRP A 56 7.51 8.19 -18.94
C TRP A 56 6.07 7.69 -18.78
N ARG A 57 5.54 6.95 -19.75
CA ARG A 57 4.16 6.44 -19.71
C ARG A 57 4.08 5.21 -18.83
N VAL A 58 3.35 5.33 -17.73
CA VAL A 58 2.95 4.19 -16.89
C VAL A 58 2.07 3.26 -17.72
N LYS A 59 2.57 2.05 -18.02
CA LYS A 59 1.89 1.04 -18.85
C LYS A 59 0.73 0.36 -18.11
N GLU A 60 0.90 0.11 -16.81
CA GLU A 60 -0.08 -0.57 -15.96
C GLU A 60 -0.67 0.40 -14.95
N LYS A 61 -1.97 0.68 -15.07
CA LYS A 61 -2.70 1.52 -14.11
C LYS A 61 -3.71 0.65 -13.39
N TYR A 62 -3.44 0.40 -12.11
CA TYR A 62 -4.37 -0.32 -11.24
C TYR A 62 -5.28 0.65 -10.51
N LYS A 63 -6.56 0.31 -10.41
CA LYS A 63 -7.50 0.99 -9.53
C LYS A 63 -7.79 0.09 -8.32
N THR A 64 -7.83 0.67 -7.13
CA THR A 64 -8.36 -0.04 -5.96
C THR A 64 -9.88 -0.13 -6.09
N HIS A 65 -10.38 -1.35 -6.35
CA HIS A 65 -11.81 -1.59 -6.57
C HIS A 65 -12.54 -2.04 -5.30
N CYS A 66 -11.87 -2.79 -4.43
CA CYS A 66 -12.45 -3.36 -3.22
C CYS A 66 -11.56 -3.07 -2.01
N VAL A 67 -12.19 -2.86 -0.85
CA VAL A 67 -11.51 -2.59 0.42
C VAL A 67 -12.09 -3.50 1.51
N ALA A 68 -11.21 -4.27 2.15
CA ALA A 68 -11.49 -5.07 3.33
C ALA A 68 -10.98 -4.33 4.56
N LEU A 69 -11.86 -4.03 5.51
CA LEU A 69 -11.54 -3.42 6.80
C LEU A 69 -11.69 -4.49 7.88
N VAL A 70 -10.57 -5.08 8.30
CA VAL A 70 -10.51 -6.12 9.32
C VAL A 70 -10.04 -5.48 10.62
N LEU A 71 -10.95 -5.37 11.58
CA LEU A 71 -10.69 -4.77 12.88
C LEU A 71 -10.72 -5.87 13.94
N CYS A 72 -9.60 -6.08 14.61
CA CYS A 72 -9.47 -7.01 15.74
C CYS A 72 -9.15 -6.21 17.00
N LEU A 73 -10.19 -5.69 17.67
CA LEU A 73 -10.08 -4.72 18.77
C LEU A 73 -10.51 -5.27 20.12
N ASN A 74 -11.46 -6.22 20.17
CA ASN A 74 -12.02 -6.79 21.41
C ASN A 74 -12.22 -5.73 22.51
N VAL A 75 -13.00 -4.70 22.19
CA VAL A 75 -13.07 -3.46 22.96
C VAL A 75 -13.33 -3.73 24.45
N GLY A 76 -12.39 -3.29 25.29
CA GLY A 76 -12.46 -3.43 26.75
C GLY A 76 -11.67 -4.61 27.32
N VAL A 77 -11.06 -5.44 26.47
CA VAL A 77 -10.19 -6.55 26.89
C VAL A 77 -8.83 -6.41 26.22
N ASP A 78 -7.79 -6.24 27.04
CA ASP A 78 -6.42 -6.09 26.53
C ASP A 78 -5.78 -7.47 26.24
N PRO A 79 -4.98 -7.58 25.16
CA PRO A 79 -4.24 -8.81 24.89
C PRO A 79 -3.10 -9.02 25.90
N PRO A 80 -2.70 -10.28 26.16
CA PRO A 80 -1.80 -10.63 27.27
C PRO A 80 -0.37 -10.09 27.13
N ASP A 81 0.06 -9.71 25.94
CA ASP A 81 1.41 -9.25 25.60
C ASP A 81 1.56 -7.71 25.61
N VAL A 82 0.46 -6.98 25.90
CA VAL A 82 0.44 -5.52 25.95
C VAL A 82 0.13 -5.07 27.37
N VAL A 83 1.13 -4.52 28.04
CA VAL A 83 0.94 -3.81 29.32
C VAL A 83 0.66 -2.34 29.02
N LYS A 84 -0.57 -1.90 29.22
CA LYS A 84 -0.95 -0.49 29.03
C LYS A 84 -0.51 0.38 30.21
N THR A 85 -0.02 1.57 29.89
CA THR A 85 0.23 2.62 30.89
C THR A 85 -1.09 3.26 31.35
N GLN A 86 -1.09 3.89 32.52
CA GLN A 86 -2.17 4.77 32.96
C GLN A 86 -1.63 6.19 33.14
N PRO A 87 -2.03 7.17 32.32
CA PRO A 87 -2.91 7.09 31.14
C PRO A 87 -2.26 6.44 29.90
N CYS A 88 -3.06 6.04 28.90
CA CYS A 88 -2.60 5.51 27.61
C CYS A 88 -3.38 6.08 26.41
N ALA A 89 -2.77 5.98 25.23
CA ALA A 89 -3.41 6.21 23.94
C ALA A 89 -4.61 5.27 23.79
N ARG A 90 -5.80 5.83 23.53
CA ARG A 90 -7.05 5.06 23.49
C ARG A 90 -7.93 5.30 22.27
N LEU A 91 -7.80 6.47 21.64
CA LEU A 91 -8.70 6.84 20.55
C LEU A 91 -8.43 5.93 19.36
N GLU A 92 -9.49 5.35 18.83
CA GLU A 92 -9.48 4.52 17.62
C GLU A 92 -10.37 5.21 16.60
N CYS A 93 -9.82 5.54 15.43
CA CYS A 93 -10.52 6.27 14.37
C CYS A 93 -11.19 7.55 14.88
N TRP A 94 -10.53 8.23 15.83
CA TRP A 94 -11.00 9.44 16.51
C TRP A 94 -12.22 9.25 17.44
N ILE A 95 -12.52 8.01 17.83
CA ILE A 95 -13.60 7.66 18.77
C ILE A 95 -12.97 7.13 20.05
N ASP A 96 -13.47 7.55 21.22
CA ASP A 96 -13.10 6.94 22.50
C ASP A 96 -13.91 5.64 22.70
N PRO A 97 -13.27 4.45 22.66
CA PRO A 97 -13.99 3.18 22.80
C PRO A 97 -14.68 3.02 24.16
N GLN A 98 -14.25 3.75 25.20
CA GLN A 98 -14.85 3.70 26.54
C GLN A 98 -16.08 4.60 26.68
N SER A 99 -16.30 5.51 25.74
CA SER A 99 -17.47 6.41 25.76
C SER A 99 -18.78 5.71 25.36
N LEU A 100 -18.70 4.50 24.83
CA LEU A 100 -19.81 3.70 24.30
C LEU A 100 -19.74 2.28 24.88
N SER A 101 -20.82 1.48 24.70
CA SER A 101 -20.73 0.04 24.94
C SER A 101 -19.78 -0.61 23.92
N ALA A 102 -19.09 -1.68 24.31
CA ALA A 102 -18.06 -2.33 23.47
C ALA A 102 -18.51 -2.63 22.04
N SER A 103 -19.71 -3.22 21.87
CA SER A 103 -20.29 -3.51 20.56
C SER A 103 -20.59 -2.24 19.74
N LYS A 104 -21.16 -1.20 20.37
CA LYS A 104 -21.47 0.05 19.68
C LYS A 104 -20.20 0.84 19.34
N ALA A 105 -19.19 0.79 20.20
CA ALA A 105 -17.88 1.36 19.95
C ALA A 105 -17.25 0.73 18.71
N LEU A 106 -17.22 -0.60 18.64
CA LEU A 106 -16.65 -1.35 17.52
C LEU A 106 -17.34 -1.03 16.19
N GLU A 107 -18.68 -1.00 16.17
CA GLU A 107 -19.45 -0.59 14.98
C GLU A 107 -19.16 0.86 14.57
N SER A 108 -19.11 1.78 15.54
CA SER A 108 -18.85 3.19 15.28
C SER A 108 -17.43 3.41 14.73
N ILE A 109 -16.43 2.70 15.27
CA ILE A 109 -15.05 2.70 14.77
C ILE A 109 -14.99 2.15 13.34
N GLY A 110 -15.67 1.03 13.07
CA GLY A 110 -15.76 0.46 11.72
C GLY A 110 -16.36 1.42 10.69
N HIS A 111 -17.46 2.09 11.05
CA HIS A 111 -18.07 3.11 10.20
C HIS A 111 -17.17 4.33 10.01
N ALA A 112 -16.53 4.83 11.06
CA ALA A 112 -15.60 5.96 10.97
C ALA A 112 -14.42 5.63 10.05
N LEU A 113 -13.80 4.45 10.21
CA LEU A 113 -12.69 4.01 9.35
C LEU A 113 -13.12 3.92 7.88
N GLN A 114 -14.30 3.36 7.62
CA GLN A 114 -14.84 3.31 6.27
C GLN A 114 -15.00 4.71 5.68
N SER A 115 -15.64 5.63 6.40
CA SER A 115 -15.82 7.01 5.94
C SER A 115 -14.50 7.74 5.70
N GLN A 116 -13.47 7.50 6.53
CA GLN A 116 -12.15 8.09 6.31
C GLN A 116 -11.52 7.60 5.00
N TYR A 117 -11.63 6.30 4.68
CA TYR A 117 -11.14 5.79 3.40
C TYR A 117 -12.00 6.21 2.21
N GLU A 118 -13.32 6.34 2.37
CA GLU A 118 -14.24 6.79 1.31
C GLU A 118 -13.90 8.20 0.81
N ARG A 119 -13.33 9.06 1.66
CA ARG A 119 -12.81 10.37 1.25
C ARG A 119 -11.71 10.26 0.19
N TRP A 120 -10.89 9.22 0.24
CA TRP A 120 -9.79 8.97 -0.71
C TRP A 120 -10.23 8.19 -1.95
N GLN A 121 -11.13 7.21 -1.79
CA GLN A 121 -11.64 6.39 -2.89
C GLN A 121 -13.15 6.11 -2.76
N PRO A 122 -14.02 7.08 -3.09
CA PRO A 122 -15.46 6.97 -2.84
C PRO A 122 -16.17 5.91 -3.70
N ARG A 123 -15.53 5.44 -4.78
CA ARG A 123 -16.12 4.49 -5.72
C ARG A 123 -15.71 3.04 -5.48
N ALA A 124 -14.89 2.78 -4.46
CA ALA A 124 -14.54 1.41 -4.09
C ALA A 124 -15.69 0.74 -3.31
N ARG A 125 -15.72 -0.59 -3.34
CA ARG A 125 -16.63 -1.38 -2.52
C ARG A 125 -15.98 -1.70 -1.18
N TYR A 126 -16.52 -1.13 -0.11
CA TYR A 126 -16.06 -1.36 1.25
C TYR A 126 -16.79 -2.54 1.90
N LYS A 127 -16.05 -3.35 2.65
CA LYS A 127 -16.59 -4.41 3.52
C LYS A 127 -15.86 -4.39 4.86
N GLN A 128 -16.62 -4.23 5.93
CA GLN A 128 -16.13 -4.28 7.30
C GLN A 128 -16.23 -5.71 7.85
N SER A 129 -15.25 -6.09 8.66
CA SER A 129 -15.18 -7.35 9.39
C SER A 129 -14.70 -7.02 10.79
N LEU A 130 -15.64 -6.98 11.73
CA LEU A 130 -15.43 -6.52 13.09
C LEU A 130 -15.26 -7.74 14.01
N ASP A 131 -14.11 -7.81 14.69
CA ASP A 131 -13.63 -8.96 15.47
C ASP A 131 -13.88 -10.33 14.79
N PRO A 132 -13.38 -10.54 13.55
CA PRO A 132 -13.78 -11.70 12.78
C PRO A 132 -13.06 -12.99 13.19
N THR A 133 -13.64 -14.09 12.75
CA THR A 133 -13.01 -15.41 12.70
C THR A 133 -12.19 -15.62 11.44
N SER A 134 -11.27 -16.59 11.46
CA SER A 134 -10.44 -16.93 10.29
C SER A 134 -11.29 -17.30 9.06
N ASP A 135 -12.39 -18.03 9.26
CA ASP A 135 -13.34 -18.39 8.20
C ASP A 135 -14.02 -17.17 7.58
N GLU A 136 -14.34 -16.16 8.39
CA GLU A 136 -14.95 -14.92 7.91
C GLU A 136 -13.94 -14.09 7.10
N VAL A 137 -12.69 -13.99 7.57
CA VAL A 137 -11.60 -13.34 6.83
C VAL A 137 -11.37 -14.05 5.49
N LYS A 138 -11.35 -15.38 5.46
CA LYS A 138 -11.24 -16.17 4.22
C LYS A 138 -12.37 -15.87 3.25
N LYS A 139 -13.62 -15.95 3.71
CA LYS A 139 -14.80 -15.66 2.88
C LYS A 139 -14.79 -14.23 2.36
N LEU A 140 -14.37 -13.27 3.19
CA LEU A 140 -14.23 -11.87 2.83
C LEU A 140 -13.21 -11.69 1.71
N CYS A 141 -11.98 -12.16 1.91
CA CYS A 141 -10.88 -12.02 0.94
C CYS A 141 -11.23 -12.68 -0.40
N CYS A 142 -11.67 -13.93 -0.38
CA CYS A 142 -12.10 -14.65 -1.58
C CYS A 142 -13.30 -13.99 -2.27
N SER A 143 -14.21 -13.36 -1.52
CA SER A 143 -15.32 -12.59 -2.11
C SER A 143 -14.83 -11.33 -2.81
N LEU A 144 -13.95 -10.56 -2.17
CA LEU A 144 -13.43 -9.31 -2.71
C LEU A 144 -12.56 -9.53 -3.94
N ARG A 145 -11.65 -10.53 -3.91
CA ARG A 145 -10.84 -10.89 -5.08
C ARG A 145 -11.71 -11.28 -6.28
N ARG A 146 -12.73 -12.13 -6.08
CA ARG A 146 -13.66 -12.51 -7.17
C ARG A 146 -14.37 -11.30 -7.79
N ASN A 147 -14.70 -10.27 -6.99
CA ASN A 147 -15.33 -9.06 -7.50
C ASN A 147 -14.34 -8.13 -8.22
N ALA A 148 -13.12 -8.00 -7.69
CA ALA A 148 -12.10 -7.10 -8.23
C ALA A 148 -11.46 -7.62 -9.52
N LYS A 149 -11.47 -8.95 -9.76
CA LYS A 149 -10.77 -9.58 -10.89
C LYS A 149 -9.29 -9.19 -10.88
N ASP A 150 -8.85 -8.43 -11.88
CA ASP A 150 -7.47 -7.95 -12.07
C ASP A 150 -7.22 -6.58 -11.40
N GLU A 151 -8.26 -5.97 -10.81
CA GLU A 151 -8.11 -4.72 -10.07
C GLU A 151 -7.58 -4.96 -8.66
N ARG A 152 -7.12 -3.88 -8.04
CA ARG A 152 -6.49 -3.94 -6.72
C ARG A 152 -7.51 -4.10 -5.61
N VAL A 153 -7.20 -4.99 -4.66
CA VAL A 153 -7.93 -5.13 -3.39
C VAL A 153 -7.06 -4.58 -2.26
N LEU A 154 -7.63 -3.69 -1.44
CA LEU A 154 -7.00 -3.21 -0.21
C LEU A 154 -7.43 -4.10 0.96
N PHE A 155 -6.49 -4.52 1.79
CA PHE A 155 -6.72 -5.21 3.05
C PHE A 155 -6.12 -4.38 4.18
N HIS A 156 -6.98 -3.78 4.99
CA HIS A 156 -6.60 -3.07 6.19
C HIS A 156 -6.81 -3.99 7.38
N TYR A 157 -5.76 -4.20 8.16
CA TYR A 157 -5.77 -4.98 9.40
C TYR A 157 -5.35 -4.11 10.56
N ASN A 158 -6.25 -3.92 11.53
CA ASN A 158 -5.95 -3.34 12.82
C ASN A 158 -5.96 -4.46 13.87
N GLY A 159 -4.82 -4.67 14.52
CA GLY A 159 -4.58 -5.77 15.45
C GLY A 159 -4.36 -5.33 16.90
N HIS A 160 -5.00 -4.26 17.37
CA HIS A 160 -4.74 -3.71 18.71
C HIS A 160 -5.35 -4.51 19.88
N GLY A 161 -6.39 -5.29 19.61
CA GLY A 161 -7.07 -6.14 20.60
C GLY A 161 -6.60 -7.59 20.63
N VAL A 162 -5.49 -7.90 19.95
CA VAL A 162 -4.94 -9.25 19.80
C VAL A 162 -3.44 -9.24 20.05
N PRO A 163 -2.81 -10.40 20.30
CA PRO A 163 -1.36 -10.46 20.46
C PRO A 163 -0.58 -9.98 19.23
N LYS A 164 0.67 -9.60 19.44
CA LYS A 164 1.61 -9.25 18.38
C LYS A 164 1.76 -10.40 17.36
N PRO A 165 1.96 -10.08 16.07
CA PRO A 165 2.28 -11.06 15.05
C PRO A 165 3.49 -11.93 15.43
N THR A 166 3.41 -13.22 15.08
CA THR A 166 4.43 -14.21 15.41
C THR A 166 5.61 -14.15 14.44
N ALA A 167 6.78 -14.62 14.88
CA ALA A 167 7.97 -14.70 14.01
C ALA A 167 7.76 -15.65 12.81
N GLN A 168 6.81 -16.58 12.94
CA GLN A 168 6.38 -17.54 11.92
C GLN A 168 5.48 -16.92 10.85
N GLY A 169 5.16 -15.63 10.95
CA GLY A 169 4.34 -14.93 9.96
C GLY A 169 2.85 -15.23 10.11
N GLU A 170 2.37 -15.25 11.35
CA GLU A 170 0.94 -15.35 11.66
C GLU A 170 0.45 -14.04 12.27
N ILE A 171 -0.74 -13.62 11.85
CA ILE A 171 -1.52 -12.57 12.51
C ILE A 171 -2.64 -13.21 13.33
N TRP A 172 -3.23 -12.47 14.26
CA TRP A 172 -4.21 -13.03 15.18
C TRP A 172 -5.63 -12.53 14.86
N VAL A 173 -6.58 -13.44 14.96
CA VAL A 173 -8.03 -13.21 14.86
C VAL A 173 -8.75 -13.91 16.01
N PHE A 174 -10.07 -13.87 16.07
CA PHE A 174 -10.82 -14.48 17.17
C PHE A 174 -11.43 -15.83 16.79
N ASN A 175 -11.80 -16.61 17.82
CA ASN A 175 -12.78 -17.67 17.66
C ASN A 175 -14.21 -17.11 17.82
N ARG A 176 -15.23 -17.90 17.45
CA ARG A 176 -16.65 -17.45 17.53
C ARG A 176 -17.12 -17.09 18.94
N ALA A 177 -16.45 -17.63 19.96
CA ALA A 177 -16.80 -17.41 21.36
C ALA A 177 -16.01 -16.24 22.00
N TYR A 178 -15.08 -15.62 21.27
CA TYR A 178 -14.16 -14.58 21.76
C TYR A 178 -13.38 -15.00 23.02
N THR A 179 -13.08 -16.29 23.14
CA THR A 179 -12.33 -16.86 24.29
C THR A 179 -10.87 -17.12 23.96
N GLN A 180 -10.53 -17.24 22.68
CA GLN A 180 -9.19 -17.59 22.23
C GLN A 180 -8.81 -16.77 21.00
N TYR A 181 -7.54 -16.40 20.95
CA TYR A 181 -6.91 -15.88 19.75
C TYR A 181 -6.53 -17.04 18.83
N ILE A 182 -6.88 -16.93 17.56
CA ILE A 182 -6.65 -17.94 16.52
C ILE A 182 -5.58 -17.38 15.58
N PRO A 183 -4.49 -18.12 15.32
CA PRO A 183 -3.47 -17.69 14.37
C PRO A 183 -3.99 -17.82 12.94
N LEU A 184 -3.65 -16.85 12.11
CA LEU A 184 -3.96 -16.78 10.70
C LEU A 184 -2.68 -16.56 9.91
N SER A 185 -2.31 -17.57 9.11
CA SER A 185 -1.06 -17.55 8.36
C SER A 185 -1.07 -16.51 7.24
N MET A 186 0.02 -15.77 7.11
CA MET A 186 0.20 -14.84 5.98
C MET A 186 0.27 -15.55 4.63
N TYR A 187 0.72 -16.81 4.60
CA TYR A 187 0.69 -17.64 3.41
C TYR A 187 -0.76 -17.81 2.90
N ASP A 188 -1.69 -18.22 3.77
CA ASP A 188 -3.09 -18.40 3.40
C ASP A 188 -3.76 -17.08 2.98
N LEU A 189 -3.44 -15.99 3.69
CA LEU A 189 -3.98 -14.67 3.38
C LEU A 189 -3.56 -14.19 1.98
N GLN A 190 -2.30 -14.43 1.59
CA GLN A 190 -1.81 -14.15 0.24
C GLN A 190 -2.63 -14.90 -0.81
N THR A 191 -2.85 -16.20 -0.60
CA THR A 191 -3.64 -17.02 -1.51
C THR A 191 -5.06 -16.50 -1.67
N TRP A 192 -5.74 -16.12 -0.58
CA TRP A 192 -7.13 -15.66 -0.64
C TRP A 192 -7.28 -14.28 -1.27
N MET A 193 -6.31 -13.39 -1.01
CA MET A 193 -6.31 -12.02 -1.51
C MET A 193 -5.83 -11.92 -2.95
N GLY A 194 -4.97 -12.82 -3.43
CA GLY A 194 -4.37 -12.78 -4.76
C GLY A 194 -3.63 -11.47 -5.06
N ALA A 195 -3.27 -11.26 -6.33
CA ALA A 195 -2.66 -10.03 -6.83
C ALA A 195 -3.52 -9.39 -7.94
N PRO A 196 -3.48 -8.07 -8.11
CA PRO A 196 -2.74 -7.06 -7.33
C PRO A 196 -3.44 -6.73 -6.00
N SER A 197 -2.69 -6.51 -4.93
CA SER A 197 -3.24 -6.23 -3.59
C SER A 197 -2.42 -5.19 -2.83
N LEU A 198 -3.06 -4.48 -1.90
CA LEU A 198 -2.41 -3.54 -1.00
C LEU A 198 -2.79 -3.88 0.44
N TYR A 199 -1.81 -3.95 1.32
CA TYR A 199 -1.99 -4.29 2.72
C TYR A 199 -1.60 -3.12 3.62
N VAL A 200 -2.40 -2.87 4.64
CA VAL A 200 -2.12 -1.91 5.71
C VAL A 200 -2.19 -2.67 7.03
N TYR A 201 -1.10 -2.69 7.78
CA TYR A 201 -1.01 -3.35 9.07
C TYR A 201 -0.81 -2.31 10.17
N ASP A 202 -1.86 -2.05 10.93
CA ASP A 202 -1.81 -1.24 12.14
C ASP A 202 -1.80 -2.15 13.37
N CYS A 203 -0.60 -2.53 13.77
CA CYS A 203 -0.36 -3.32 14.97
C CYS A 203 1.09 -3.14 15.44
N SER A 204 1.36 -3.51 16.69
CA SER A 204 2.74 -3.64 17.17
C SER A 204 3.45 -4.79 16.48
N ASN A 205 4.77 -4.70 16.31
CA ASN A 205 5.59 -5.71 15.64
C ASN A 205 5.21 -5.97 14.16
N ALA A 206 4.58 -5.01 13.48
CA ALA A 206 4.08 -5.17 12.12
C ALA A 206 5.16 -5.47 11.07
N GLY A 207 6.42 -5.04 11.28
CA GLY A 207 7.51 -5.31 10.35
C GLY A 207 7.76 -6.81 10.10
N VAL A 208 7.51 -7.66 11.11
CA VAL A 208 7.60 -9.12 10.98
C VAL A 208 6.62 -9.68 9.94
N ILE A 209 5.45 -9.05 9.79
CA ILE A 209 4.47 -9.43 8.78
C ILE A 209 5.05 -9.22 7.38
N VAL A 210 5.67 -8.05 7.15
CA VAL A 210 6.23 -7.67 5.84
C VAL A 210 7.40 -8.57 5.45
N ASP A 211 8.26 -8.91 6.40
CA ASP A 211 9.40 -9.79 6.17
C ASP A 211 8.96 -11.22 5.82
N ASN A 212 7.99 -11.76 6.56
CA ASN A 212 7.44 -13.08 6.28
C ASN A 212 6.61 -13.11 4.98
N PHE A 213 5.90 -12.03 4.65
CA PHE A 213 5.16 -11.93 3.40
C PHE A 213 6.08 -12.17 2.19
N LYS A 214 7.28 -11.59 2.18
CA LYS A 214 8.24 -11.78 1.08
C LYS A 214 8.66 -13.25 0.96
N GLN A 215 8.97 -13.90 2.09
CA GLN A 215 9.36 -15.32 2.11
C GLN A 215 8.24 -16.22 1.59
N PHE A 216 6.99 -15.98 2.03
CA PHE A 216 5.84 -16.75 1.56
C PHE A 216 5.47 -16.47 0.10
N ALA A 217 5.73 -15.27 -0.41
CA ALA A 217 5.57 -14.95 -1.81
C ALA A 217 6.57 -15.73 -2.69
N GLU A 218 7.85 -15.78 -2.30
CA GLU A 218 8.87 -16.60 -2.98
C GLU A 218 8.57 -18.10 -2.86
N GLN A 219 8.01 -18.55 -1.74
CA GLN A 219 7.56 -19.92 -1.57
C GLN A 219 6.41 -20.26 -2.54
N HIS A 220 5.39 -19.41 -2.66
CA HIS A 220 4.30 -19.61 -3.63
C HIS A 220 4.80 -19.70 -5.07
N GLU A 221 5.74 -18.83 -5.46
CA GLU A 221 6.33 -18.84 -6.81
C GLU A 221 7.06 -20.18 -7.06
N ARG A 222 7.87 -20.66 -6.11
CA ARG A 222 8.56 -21.96 -6.21
C ARG A 222 7.59 -23.15 -6.31
N GLU A 223 6.55 -23.19 -5.49
CA GLU A 223 5.57 -24.28 -5.49
C GLU A 223 4.76 -24.33 -6.79
N TYR A 224 4.45 -23.17 -7.36
CA TYR A 224 3.82 -23.07 -8.67
C TYR A 224 4.71 -23.60 -9.79
N GLU A 225 6.00 -23.25 -9.79
CA GLU A 225 6.97 -23.76 -10.77
C GLU A 225 7.12 -25.28 -10.75
N VAL A 226 7.11 -25.90 -9.57
CA VAL A 226 7.17 -27.36 -9.42
C VAL A 226 5.88 -28.01 -9.93
N SER A 227 4.72 -27.47 -9.55
CA SER A 227 3.41 -27.98 -9.98
C SER A 227 3.21 -27.90 -11.51
N GLY A 228 3.78 -26.88 -12.15
CA GLY A 228 3.78 -26.73 -13.60
C GLY A 228 4.69 -27.72 -14.35
N ARG A 229 5.70 -28.30 -13.68
CA ARG A 229 6.59 -29.32 -14.27
C ARG A 229 5.97 -30.72 -14.22
N ASP A 230 5.33 -31.08 -13.11
CA ASP A 230 4.71 -32.39 -12.94
C ASP A 230 3.51 -32.62 -13.89
N SER A 231 2.85 -31.56 -14.32
CA SER A 231 1.77 -31.60 -15.32
C SER A 231 2.25 -31.78 -16.78
N SER A 232 3.57 -31.80 -17.03
CA SER A 232 4.18 -31.98 -18.35
C SER A 232 4.82 -33.34 -18.60
N THR A 233 4.71 -34.30 -17.66
CA THR A 233 5.25 -35.66 -17.83
C THR A 233 4.14 -36.62 -18.28
N PRO A 234 4.18 -37.21 -19.49
CA PRO A 234 3.28 -38.31 -19.81
C PRO A 234 3.65 -39.50 -18.91
N ALA A 235 2.67 -40.00 -18.16
CA ALA A 235 2.81 -41.16 -17.30
C ALA A 235 3.42 -42.34 -18.09
N ALA A 236 4.70 -42.60 -17.86
CA ALA A 236 5.34 -43.83 -18.28
C ALA A 236 4.80 -44.97 -17.41
N VAL A 237 3.74 -45.61 -17.92
CA VAL A 237 3.47 -47.04 -17.88
C VAL A 237 4.21 -47.82 -16.77
N CYS A 238 3.52 -48.05 -15.65
CA CYS A 238 3.81 -49.16 -14.76
C CYS A 238 2.74 -50.25 -14.98
N VAL A 239 3.08 -51.22 -15.82
CA VAL A 239 2.35 -52.50 -15.96
C VAL A 239 2.68 -53.37 -14.76
N GLY A 240 1.68 -53.78 -13.97
CA GLY A 240 1.96 -54.62 -12.80
C GLY A 240 0.77 -55.07 -11.94
N ALA A 241 -0.21 -55.73 -12.57
CA ALA A 241 -1.04 -56.82 -12.03
C ALA A 241 -1.87 -56.68 -10.72
N ARG A 242 -3.18 -57.01 -10.91
CA ARG A 242 -4.09 -57.83 -10.07
C ARG A 242 -4.76 -57.22 -8.82
N SER A 243 -6.07 -56.91 -8.91
CA SER A 243 -7.19 -57.84 -8.63
C SER A 243 -8.48 -57.13 -8.14
N GLN A 244 -9.56 -57.35 -8.92
CA GLN A 244 -10.99 -57.44 -8.58
C GLN A 244 -11.63 -56.52 -7.52
N CYS A 245 -12.66 -55.74 -7.89
CA CYS A 245 -14.06 -56.17 -7.67
C CYS A 245 -15.07 -55.26 -8.41
N THR A 246 -16.20 -55.87 -8.74
CA THR A 246 -17.35 -55.44 -9.52
C THR A 246 -18.33 -54.52 -8.78
N SER A 247 -18.92 -53.53 -9.45
CA SER A 247 -20.38 -53.46 -9.64
C SER A 247 -20.81 -52.26 -10.49
N VAL A 248 -21.93 -52.47 -11.15
CA VAL A 248 -22.52 -51.78 -12.31
C VAL A 248 -23.20 -50.48 -11.90
N GLY A 249 -23.02 -49.42 -12.69
CA GLY A 249 -23.81 -48.19 -12.63
C GLY A 249 -23.58 -47.35 -13.88
N GLN A 250 -24.43 -47.53 -14.89
CA GLN A 250 -24.41 -46.78 -16.15
C GLN A 250 -24.78 -45.31 -15.91
N ALA A 251 -23.92 -44.39 -16.33
CA ALA A 251 -24.31 -43.01 -16.66
C ALA A 251 -23.42 -42.50 -17.80
N GLN A 252 -24.09 -41.90 -18.79
CA GLN A 252 -23.61 -41.60 -20.13
C GLN A 252 -22.45 -40.61 -20.19
N LEU A 253 -21.60 -40.82 -21.19
CA LEU A 253 -20.55 -39.92 -21.66
C LEU A 253 -21.12 -38.52 -21.97
N ASN A 254 -20.47 -37.50 -21.43
CA ASN A 254 -20.36 -36.19 -22.06
C ASN A 254 -18.96 -35.64 -21.79
N SER A 255 -17.99 -36.12 -22.58
CA SER A 255 -16.62 -35.61 -22.59
C SER A 255 -16.58 -34.30 -23.40
N LYS A 256 -16.82 -33.18 -22.73
CA LYS A 256 -16.25 -31.90 -23.17
C LYS A 256 -14.83 -31.85 -22.63
N GLU A 257 -13.85 -32.07 -23.50
CA GLU A 257 -12.46 -31.76 -23.25
C GLU A 257 -12.32 -30.23 -23.16
N GLU A 258 -12.60 -29.67 -21.98
CA GLU A 258 -12.07 -28.36 -21.62
C GLU A 258 -10.63 -28.59 -21.17
N GLY A 259 -9.69 -28.24 -22.03
CA GLY A 259 -8.27 -28.22 -21.67
C GLY A 259 -8.07 -27.33 -20.45
N THR A 260 -7.80 -27.96 -19.30
CA THR A 260 -7.43 -27.31 -18.04
C THR A 260 -6.05 -26.67 -18.20
N THR A 261 -6.01 -25.54 -18.88
CA THR A 261 -4.88 -24.61 -18.80
C THR A 261 -4.83 -24.12 -17.36
N LEU A 262 -3.73 -24.42 -16.66
CA LEU A 262 -3.50 -23.92 -15.30
C LEU A 262 -3.65 -22.39 -15.33
N PRO A 263 -4.38 -21.79 -14.38
CA PRO A 263 -4.52 -20.34 -14.31
C PRO A 263 -3.12 -19.71 -14.21
N PRO A 264 -2.88 -18.57 -14.88
CA PRO A 264 -1.55 -17.95 -14.92
C PRO A 264 -1.03 -17.67 -13.50
N PRO A 265 0.29 -17.77 -13.28
CA PRO A 265 0.88 -17.57 -11.97
C PRO A 265 0.53 -16.19 -11.41
N VAL A 266 0.08 -16.15 -10.15
CA VAL A 266 -0.16 -14.90 -9.43
C VAL A 266 1.20 -14.33 -9.03
N SER A 267 1.61 -13.22 -9.64
CA SER A 267 2.83 -12.53 -9.22
C SER A 267 2.53 -11.58 -8.05
N TYR A 268 3.12 -11.87 -6.91
CA TYR A 268 3.02 -11.02 -5.72
C TYR A 268 3.95 -9.79 -5.77
N LYS A 269 4.71 -9.61 -6.86
CA LYS A 269 5.56 -8.41 -7.08
C LYS A 269 4.76 -7.10 -7.10
N ASN A 270 3.47 -7.19 -7.44
CA ASN A 270 2.55 -6.06 -7.46
C ASN A 270 1.77 -5.88 -6.13
N CYS A 271 2.19 -6.56 -5.07
CA CYS A 271 1.64 -6.38 -3.72
C CYS A 271 2.35 -5.24 -2.99
N ILE A 272 1.58 -4.23 -2.57
CA ILE A 272 2.09 -3.12 -1.76
C ILE A 272 1.78 -3.39 -0.30
N GLN A 273 2.73 -3.14 0.59
CA GLN A 273 2.54 -3.33 2.03
C GLN A 273 2.96 -2.08 2.78
N LEU A 274 2.12 -1.67 3.74
CA LEU A 274 2.36 -0.57 4.65
C LEU A 274 2.23 -1.12 6.07
N ALA A 275 3.28 -1.00 6.88
CA ALA A 275 3.31 -1.50 8.25
C ALA A 275 3.61 -0.35 9.23
N ALA A 276 2.93 -0.35 10.37
CA ALA A 276 3.00 0.75 11.34
C ALA A 276 4.38 0.92 11.99
N CYS A 277 5.13 -0.17 12.19
CA CYS A 277 6.43 -0.15 12.86
C CYS A 277 7.35 -1.26 12.36
N ALA A 278 8.65 -1.17 12.68
CA ALA A 278 9.62 -2.22 12.37
C ALA A 278 9.44 -3.47 13.25
N ALA A 279 10.08 -4.58 12.87
CA ALA A 279 10.13 -5.79 13.70
C ALA A 279 10.77 -5.46 15.06
N GLY A 280 10.19 -5.99 16.14
CA GLY A 280 10.59 -5.73 17.53
C GLY A 280 10.09 -4.41 18.12
N GLN A 281 9.48 -3.52 17.32
CA GLN A 281 8.92 -2.25 17.82
C GLN A 281 7.48 -2.41 18.29
N SER A 282 7.08 -1.60 19.25
CA SER A 282 5.70 -1.48 19.72
C SER A 282 5.15 -0.10 19.40
N LEU A 283 3.84 0.00 19.23
CA LEU A 283 3.15 1.26 18.97
C LEU A 283 3.26 2.22 20.17
N PRO A 284 3.24 3.54 19.93
CA PRO A 284 3.33 4.52 21.01
C PRO A 284 2.08 4.49 21.90
N MET A 285 2.29 4.68 23.22
CA MET A 285 1.21 4.68 24.22
C MET A 285 0.90 6.07 24.79
N ASN A 286 1.43 7.16 24.20
CA ASN A 286 1.19 8.52 24.69
C ASN A 286 -0.31 8.85 24.64
N PRO A 287 -0.97 9.18 25.77
CA PRO A 287 -2.41 9.48 25.83
C PRO A 287 -2.88 10.66 24.96
N GLU A 288 -1.98 11.55 24.55
CA GLU A 288 -2.30 12.69 23.67
C GLU A 288 -2.40 12.28 22.19
N LEU A 289 -2.03 11.04 21.87
CA LEU A 289 -2.12 10.45 20.53
C LEU A 289 -3.24 9.40 20.47
N PRO A 290 -3.81 9.17 19.27
CA PRO A 290 -4.67 8.03 19.06
C PRO A 290 -3.87 6.73 19.15
N ALA A 291 -4.57 5.64 19.51
CA ALA A 291 -4.01 4.29 19.48
C ALA A 291 -3.71 3.86 18.04
N ASP A 292 -4.56 4.24 17.08
CA ASP A 292 -4.40 4.03 15.64
C ASP A 292 -3.62 5.15 14.94
N LEU A 293 -2.50 5.56 15.53
CA LEU A 293 -1.66 6.64 14.99
C LEU A 293 -1.27 6.42 13.51
N PHE A 294 -0.95 5.19 13.14
CA PHE A 294 -0.56 4.86 11.77
C PHE A 294 -1.74 4.99 10.81
N THR A 295 -2.89 4.41 11.16
CA THR A 295 -4.13 4.57 10.39
C THR A 295 -4.52 6.04 10.27
N ALA A 296 -4.54 6.78 11.38
CA ALA A 296 -4.86 8.21 11.41
C ALA A 296 -3.95 9.03 10.49
N CYS A 297 -2.65 8.72 10.42
CA CYS A 297 -1.71 9.35 9.50
C CYS A 297 -2.05 9.06 8.02
N LEU A 298 -2.49 7.84 7.70
CA LEU A 298 -2.81 7.45 6.33
C LEU A 298 -4.17 7.97 5.86
N THR A 299 -5.17 7.96 6.74
CA THR A 299 -6.56 8.21 6.38
C THR A 299 -7.02 9.64 6.71
N THR A 300 -6.42 10.27 7.72
CA THR A 300 -6.74 11.64 8.18
C THR A 300 -5.48 12.50 8.42
N PRO A 301 -4.59 12.63 7.42
CA PRO A 301 -3.24 13.19 7.59
C PRO A 301 -3.24 14.63 8.12
N VAL A 302 -4.14 15.48 7.64
CA VAL A 302 -4.19 16.89 8.07
C VAL A 302 -4.57 17.00 9.55
N LYS A 303 -5.58 16.23 10.01
CA LYS A 303 -5.99 16.19 11.41
C LYS A 303 -4.83 15.79 12.32
N MET A 304 -4.17 14.69 11.93
CA MET A 304 -3.06 14.13 12.69
C MET A 304 -1.85 15.07 12.68
N ALA A 305 -1.51 15.66 11.53
CA ALA A 305 -0.42 16.62 11.42
C ALA A 305 -0.63 17.85 12.30
N MET A 306 -1.85 18.40 12.34
CA MET A 306 -2.18 19.54 13.20
C MET A 306 -2.08 19.17 14.69
N LYS A 307 -2.67 18.05 15.11
CA LYS A 307 -2.56 17.58 16.52
C LYS A 307 -1.10 17.28 16.90
N TRP A 308 -0.33 16.67 16.00
CA TRP A 308 1.09 16.39 16.20
C TRP A 308 1.94 17.66 16.32
N PHE A 309 1.67 18.66 15.47
CA PHE A 309 2.34 19.95 15.52
C PHE A 309 2.12 20.64 16.87
N VAL A 310 0.86 20.72 17.33
CA VAL A 310 0.52 21.30 18.64
C VAL A 310 1.22 20.57 19.78
N LEU A 311 1.26 19.23 19.71
CA LEU A 311 1.91 18.38 20.71
C LEU A 311 3.43 18.61 20.79
N ARG A 312 4.12 18.63 19.66
CA ARG A 312 5.59 18.79 19.62
C ARG A 312 6.03 20.17 20.06
N GLU A 313 5.31 21.21 19.63
CA GLU A 313 5.83 22.56 19.75
C GLU A 313 5.72 23.09 21.17
N ARG A 314 5.05 22.35 22.09
CA ARG A 314 4.94 22.65 23.54
C ARG A 314 4.82 24.16 23.77
N THR A 315 4.01 24.83 22.95
CA THR A 315 4.04 26.28 22.96
C THR A 315 3.20 26.73 24.14
N ARG A 316 3.87 27.41 25.07
CA ARG A 316 3.34 28.21 26.17
C ARG A 316 2.34 29.31 25.72
N VAL A 317 1.79 29.19 24.51
CA VAL A 317 1.08 30.20 23.71
C VAL A 317 -0.14 29.60 22.99
N ALA A 318 -0.23 28.28 22.79
CA ALA A 318 -1.43 27.68 22.20
C ALA A 318 -2.59 27.81 23.20
N PRO A 319 -3.71 28.46 22.83
CA PRO A 319 -4.83 28.55 23.73
C PRO A 319 -5.40 27.14 24.03
N PRO A 320 -5.96 26.92 25.23
CA PRO A 320 -6.37 25.59 25.69
C PRO A 320 -7.46 24.95 24.81
N ASP A 321 -8.16 25.74 23.98
CA ASP A 321 -9.20 25.32 23.04
C ASP A 321 -8.67 24.90 21.66
N VAL A 322 -7.35 24.95 21.40
CA VAL A 322 -6.80 24.63 20.07
C VAL A 322 -7.17 23.20 19.62
N HIS A 323 -7.19 22.23 20.53
CA HIS A 323 -7.63 20.87 20.20
C HIS A 323 -9.11 20.83 19.79
N ASP A 324 -9.97 21.56 20.49
CA ASP A 324 -11.40 21.66 20.18
C ASP A 324 -11.63 22.40 18.84
N LEU A 325 -10.83 23.43 18.56
CA LEU A 325 -10.85 24.14 17.28
C LEU A 325 -10.43 23.22 16.14
N ILE A 326 -9.37 22.41 16.32
CA ILE A 326 -8.96 21.41 15.32
C ILE A 326 -10.08 20.41 15.07
N ASP A 327 -10.68 19.87 16.14
CA ASP A 327 -11.76 18.88 16.01
C ASP A 327 -13.02 19.48 15.36
N LYS A 328 -13.29 20.77 15.58
CA LYS A 328 -14.38 21.52 14.95
C LYS A 328 -14.16 21.77 13.45
N TYR A 329 -12.97 22.22 13.06
CA TYR A 329 -12.70 22.63 11.68
C TYR A 329 -12.21 21.48 10.79
N TRP A 330 -11.71 20.39 11.39
CA TRP A 330 -11.22 19.24 10.67
C TRP A 330 -11.83 17.92 11.20
N PRO A 331 -13.13 17.68 10.91
CA PRO A 331 -13.80 16.46 11.34
C PRO A 331 -13.24 15.21 10.64
N ALA A 332 -13.19 14.11 11.40
CA ALA A 332 -12.72 12.79 10.97
C ALA A 332 -13.54 12.23 9.81
#